data_AF-A0AA42DME3-F1
#
_entry.id   AF-A0AA42DME3-F1
#
_cell.length_a   1.000
_cell.length_b   1.000
_cell.length_c   1.000
_cell.angle_alpha   90.00
_cell.angle_beta   90.00
_cell.angle_gamma   90.00
#
_symmetry.space_group_name_H-M   'P 1'
#
loop_
_entity.id
_entity.type
_entity.pdbx_description
1 polymer ?
#
loop_
_entity_poly.entity_id
_entity_poly.type
_entity_poly.pdbx_seq_one_letter_code
_entity_poly.pdbx_strand_id
1 'polypeptide(L)'
;MINTKDSEIYLYTVSNLLMIIEEFNQIYRNVEYDELREIANYRFKELDLSVRISYPFRNMASFDCKTEKNREVDIVVRDKGLEIEVKYLRNYNSKAGTSNSANWKNTFEKDYSWICNKIKSGEKGKSAFIIGWFNAYERFSQIVQLGTGKSSRPLINKERMKIFPFVNVQENGTRVDEVFYMYNKAYQPLNINIDGCDSSCVDCVFLGKPEDKFHFAIYY
;
A
#
# COMPACT_ATOMS: atom_id res chain seq x y z
N MET A 1 -24.37 -4.03 -6.06
CA MET A 1 -24.14 -5.49 -6.20
C MET A 1 -22.74 -5.66 -6.73
N ILE A 2 -21.82 -6.17 -5.90
CA ILE A 2 -20.49 -6.57 -6.38
C ILE A 2 -20.71 -7.79 -7.28
N ASN A 3 -20.23 -7.75 -8.51
CA ASN A 3 -20.30 -8.88 -9.43
C ASN A 3 -19.53 -10.05 -8.81
N THR A 4 -20.05 -11.27 -8.87
CA THR A 4 -19.43 -12.45 -8.25
C THR A 4 -17.99 -12.69 -8.74
N LYS A 5 -17.69 -12.31 -10.00
CA LYS A 5 -16.33 -12.36 -10.55
C LYS A 5 -15.36 -11.37 -9.91
N ASP A 6 -15.83 -10.18 -9.55
CA ASP A 6 -15.01 -9.15 -8.88
C ASP A 6 -14.65 -9.62 -7.46
N SER A 7 -15.58 -10.32 -6.80
CA SER A 7 -15.35 -10.96 -5.50
C SER A 7 -14.29 -12.07 -5.55
N GLU A 8 -14.26 -12.88 -6.61
CA GLU A 8 -13.27 -13.96 -6.77
C GLU A 8 -11.85 -13.42 -6.95
N ILE A 9 -11.68 -12.39 -7.79
CA ILE A 9 -10.37 -11.76 -8.03
C ILE A 9 -9.86 -11.09 -6.76
N TYR A 10 -10.74 -10.42 -6.03
CA TYR A 10 -10.41 -9.84 -4.72
C TYR A 10 -9.95 -10.92 -3.73
N LEU A 11 -10.73 -11.99 -3.56
CA LEU A 11 -10.38 -13.10 -2.65
C LEU A 11 -9.05 -13.75 -3.02
N TYR A 12 -8.80 -13.93 -4.32
CA TYR A 12 -7.53 -14.48 -4.80
C TYR A 12 -6.35 -13.56 -4.50
N THR A 13 -6.49 -12.26 -4.75
CA THR A 13 -5.46 -11.25 -4.48
C THR A 13 -5.17 -11.18 -2.98
N VAL A 14 -6.19 -11.08 -2.14
CA VAL A 14 -6.04 -11.09 -0.67
C VAL A 14 -5.35 -12.37 -0.20
N SER A 15 -5.79 -13.53 -0.68
CA SER A 15 -5.17 -14.82 -0.29
C SER A 15 -3.69 -14.87 -0.64
N ASN A 16 -3.30 -14.36 -1.82
CA ASN A 16 -1.88 -14.29 -2.19
C ASN A 16 -1.09 -13.35 -1.27
N LEU A 17 -1.63 -12.18 -0.95
CA LEU A 17 -0.95 -11.23 -0.06
C LEU A 17 -0.76 -11.82 1.34
N LEU A 18 -1.75 -12.58 1.85
CA LEU A 18 -1.62 -13.31 3.12
C LEU A 18 -0.53 -14.39 3.06
N MET A 19 -0.41 -15.10 1.93
CA MET A 19 0.69 -16.06 1.74
C MET A 19 2.06 -15.38 1.73
N ILE A 20 2.18 -14.19 1.13
CA ILE A 20 3.43 -13.41 1.13
C ILE A 20 3.79 -12.97 2.56
N ILE A 21 2.81 -12.55 3.37
CA ILE A 21 3.04 -12.22 4.79
C ILE A 21 3.58 -13.46 5.53
N GLU A 22 2.95 -14.62 5.37
CA GLU A 22 3.38 -15.84 6.03
C GLU A 22 4.78 -16.29 5.57
N GLU A 23 5.08 -16.17 4.27
CA GLU A 23 6.41 -16.44 3.74
C GLU A 23 7.47 -15.53 4.40
N PHE A 24 7.19 -14.23 4.52
CA PHE A 24 8.11 -13.31 5.20
C PHE A 24 8.22 -13.56 6.71
N ASN A 25 7.14 -13.96 7.37
CA ASN A 25 7.17 -14.40 8.76
C ASN A 25 8.11 -15.60 8.96
N GLN A 26 8.15 -16.51 7.99
CA GLN A 26 9.05 -17.66 8.02
C GLN A 26 10.50 -17.28 7.70
N ILE A 27 10.73 -16.54 6.61
CA ILE A 27 12.08 -16.13 6.17
C ILE A 27 12.76 -15.28 7.24
N TYR A 28 12.03 -14.35 7.86
CA TYR A 28 12.57 -13.36 8.81
C TYR A 28 12.22 -13.67 10.27
N ARG A 29 11.88 -14.93 10.59
CA ARG A 29 11.47 -15.35 11.94
C ARG A 29 12.49 -14.96 13.01
N ASN A 30 13.77 -15.18 12.72
CA ASN A 30 14.89 -14.95 13.64
C ASN A 30 15.67 -13.68 13.31
N VAL A 31 15.08 -12.77 12.52
CA VAL A 31 15.71 -11.50 12.15
C VAL A 31 15.25 -10.42 13.11
N GLU A 32 16.23 -9.76 13.72
CA GLU A 32 16.05 -8.65 14.66
C GLU A 32 15.50 -7.40 13.95
N TYR A 33 14.87 -6.50 14.70
CA TYR A 33 14.22 -5.31 14.14
C TYR A 33 15.16 -4.40 13.34
N ASP A 34 16.40 -4.22 13.79
CA ASP A 34 17.36 -3.36 13.09
C ASP A 34 17.85 -4.01 11.78
N GLU A 35 18.04 -5.33 11.75
CA GLU A 35 18.36 -6.06 10.52
C GLU A 35 17.17 -6.07 9.55
N LEU A 36 15.94 -6.22 10.06
CA LEU A 36 14.73 -6.12 9.25
C LEU A 36 14.61 -4.74 8.60
N ARG A 37 15.00 -3.68 9.32
CA ARG A 37 15.05 -2.31 8.81
C ARG A 37 16.10 -2.15 7.71
N GLU A 38 17.26 -2.77 7.84
CA GLU A 38 18.26 -2.78 6.77
C GLU A 38 17.75 -3.51 5.52
N ILE A 39 17.13 -4.67 5.69
CA ILE A 39 16.52 -5.43 4.59
C ILE A 39 15.49 -4.56 3.89
N ALA A 40 14.60 -3.92 4.66
CA ALA A 40 13.55 -3.07 4.14
C ALA A 40 14.10 -1.89 3.32
N ASN A 41 15.14 -1.21 3.81
CA ASN A 41 15.66 -0.03 3.15
C ASN A 41 16.59 -0.34 1.98
N TYR A 42 17.34 -1.44 2.02
CA TYR A 42 18.47 -1.65 1.11
C TYR A 42 18.39 -2.90 0.24
N ARG A 43 17.84 -4.00 0.78
CA ARG A 43 17.91 -5.31 0.12
C ARG A 43 16.64 -5.64 -0.66
N PHE A 44 15.49 -5.15 -0.21
CA PHE A 44 14.20 -5.39 -0.86
C PHE A 44 13.78 -4.21 -1.75
N LYS A 45 13.23 -4.52 -2.93
CA LYS A 45 12.80 -3.53 -3.92
C LYS A 45 11.33 -3.74 -4.31
N GLU A 46 10.73 -2.68 -4.87
CA GLU A 46 9.36 -2.71 -5.40
C GLU A 46 9.18 -3.82 -6.45
N LEU A 47 10.16 -4.05 -7.32
CA LEU A 47 10.12 -5.15 -8.30
C LEU A 47 10.04 -6.53 -7.63
N ASP A 48 10.73 -6.75 -6.51
CA ASP A 48 10.67 -8.02 -5.78
C ASP A 48 9.24 -8.25 -5.25
N LEU A 49 8.58 -7.18 -4.81
CA LEU A 49 7.18 -7.22 -4.39
C LEU A 49 6.24 -7.51 -5.56
N SER A 50 6.39 -6.81 -6.68
CA SER A 50 5.55 -7.00 -7.87
C SER A 50 5.68 -8.41 -8.44
N VAL A 51 6.89 -8.99 -8.43
CA VAL A 51 7.11 -10.40 -8.82
C VAL A 51 6.40 -11.36 -7.87
N ARG A 52 6.45 -11.13 -6.55
CA ARG A 52 5.74 -11.97 -5.57
C ARG A 52 4.23 -11.88 -5.71
N ILE A 53 3.69 -10.66 -5.87
CA ILE A 53 2.25 -10.42 -6.08
C ILE A 53 1.77 -11.10 -7.37
N SER A 54 2.58 -11.09 -8.42
CA SER A 54 2.22 -11.65 -9.71
C SER A 54 2.40 -13.17 -9.82
N TYR A 55 3.24 -13.77 -8.96
CA TYR A 55 3.63 -15.17 -9.03
C TYR A 55 2.47 -16.17 -9.21
N PRO A 56 1.33 -16.04 -8.51
CA PRO A 56 0.21 -16.98 -8.68
C PRO A 56 -0.44 -16.91 -10.06
N PHE A 57 -0.42 -15.75 -10.71
CA PHE A 57 -0.98 -15.58 -12.06
C PHE A 57 -0.09 -16.19 -13.15
N ARG A 58 1.19 -16.47 -12.86
CA ARG A 58 2.14 -17.12 -13.77
C ARG A 58 2.13 -16.48 -15.17
N ASN A 59 1.82 -17.27 -16.20
CA ASN A 59 1.75 -16.86 -17.60
C ASN A 59 0.55 -15.96 -17.93
N MET A 60 -0.39 -15.76 -17.02
CA MET A 60 -1.52 -14.84 -17.19
C MET A 60 -1.15 -13.40 -16.86
N ALA A 61 -0.07 -13.17 -16.09
CA ALA A 61 0.41 -11.84 -15.76
C ALA A 61 1.46 -11.36 -16.77
N SER A 62 1.28 -10.13 -17.24
CA SER A 62 2.31 -9.38 -17.96
C SER A 62 2.78 -8.21 -17.11
N PHE A 63 4.09 -8.01 -17.02
CA PHE A 63 4.68 -6.80 -16.47
C PHE A 63 4.84 -5.79 -17.61
N ASP A 64 4.14 -4.67 -17.54
CA ASP A 64 4.31 -3.60 -18.51
C ASP A 64 5.52 -2.77 -18.09
N CYS A 65 6.73 -3.26 -18.39
CA CYS A 65 7.99 -2.59 -18.11
C CYS A 65 8.16 -1.35 -18.99
N LYS A 66 7.48 -0.25 -18.66
CA LYS A 66 7.74 1.13 -19.12
C LYS A 66 8.29 1.25 -20.56
N THR A 67 7.63 0.65 -21.54
CA THR A 67 7.90 1.00 -22.94
C THR A 67 6.95 2.13 -23.34
N GLU A 68 7.56 3.27 -23.57
CA GLU A 68 7.03 4.52 -24.10
C GLU A 68 5.74 4.35 -24.93
N LYS A 69 4.57 4.57 -24.32
CA LYS A 69 3.59 5.60 -24.75
C LYS A 69 2.18 5.48 -24.21
N ASN A 70 1.71 4.43 -23.52
CA ASN A 70 0.31 4.47 -23.02
C ASN A 70 -0.17 3.46 -21.95
N ARG A 71 0.64 2.96 -21.02
CA ARG A 71 0.11 2.37 -19.78
C ARG A 71 1.16 2.33 -18.67
N GLU A 72 0.76 2.79 -17.49
CA GLU A 72 1.57 2.87 -16.26
C GLU A 72 0.92 1.96 -15.22
N VAL A 73 0.99 0.64 -15.42
CA VAL A 73 0.50 -0.34 -14.44
C VAL A 73 1.52 -1.46 -14.32
N ASP A 74 1.93 -1.78 -13.10
CA ASP A 74 2.97 -2.79 -12.86
C ASP A 74 2.59 -4.21 -13.28
N ILE A 75 1.36 -4.63 -13.02
CA ILE A 75 0.89 -6.00 -13.30
C ILE A 75 -0.45 -5.96 -14.02
N VAL A 76 -0.55 -6.66 -15.14
CA VAL A 76 -1.79 -6.81 -15.90
C VAL A 76 -2.11 -8.28 -16.08
N VAL A 77 -3.29 -8.71 -15.60
CA VAL A 77 -3.81 -10.08 -15.80
C VAL A 77 -4.93 -10.01 -16.84
N ARG A 78 -4.55 -10.11 -18.12
CA ARG A 78 -5.42 -9.79 -19.27
C ARG A 78 -6.70 -10.63 -19.31
N ASP A 79 -6.58 -11.93 -19.05
CA ASP A 79 -7.70 -12.88 -19.08
C ASP A 79 -8.75 -12.61 -17.99
N LYS A 80 -8.37 -11.85 -16.95
CA LYS A 80 -9.25 -11.45 -15.84
C LYS A 80 -9.63 -9.98 -15.89
N GLY A 81 -9.07 -9.21 -16.83
CA GLY A 81 -9.26 -7.76 -16.90
C GLY A 81 -8.77 -7.03 -15.65
N LEU A 82 -7.80 -7.60 -14.93
CA LEU A 82 -7.28 -7.05 -13.67
C LEU A 82 -5.99 -6.26 -13.92
N GLU A 83 -5.96 -5.04 -13.41
CA GLU A 83 -4.81 -4.14 -13.41
C GLU A 83 -4.36 -3.87 -11.97
N ILE A 84 -3.08 -4.08 -11.65
CA ILE A 84 -2.53 -3.87 -10.31
C ILE A 84 -1.33 -2.93 -10.37
N GLU A 85 -1.42 -1.82 -9.64
CA GLU A 85 -0.29 -0.93 -9.38
C GLU A 85 0.30 -1.24 -8.00
N VAL A 86 1.63 -1.35 -7.91
CA VAL A 86 2.30 -1.80 -6.69
C VAL A 86 3.22 -0.71 -6.16
N LYS A 87 3.07 -0.39 -4.86
CA LYS A 87 4.01 0.48 -4.14
C LYS A 87 4.70 -0.25 -3.02
N TYR A 88 6.02 -0.15 -2.99
CA TYR A 88 6.80 -0.56 -1.83
C TYR A 88 7.21 0.65 -0.99
N LEU A 89 6.75 0.70 0.26
CA LEU A 89 7.06 1.79 1.18
C LEU A 89 8.31 1.45 2.01
N ARG A 90 9.27 2.38 2.01
CA ARG A 90 10.53 2.29 2.77
C ARG A 90 11.09 3.69 3.02
N ASN A 91 12.14 3.76 3.83
CA ASN A 91 12.94 4.98 3.90
C ASN A 91 13.98 5.01 2.78
N TYR A 92 14.23 6.22 2.28
CA TYR A 92 15.17 6.49 1.20
C TYR A 92 16.47 7.07 1.76
N ASN A 93 17.57 6.82 1.07
CA ASN A 93 18.85 7.43 1.43
C ASN A 93 18.78 8.96 1.32
N SER A 94 19.32 9.62 2.34
CA SER A 94 19.45 11.06 2.45
C SER A 94 20.86 11.39 2.94
N LYS A 95 21.24 12.67 2.90
CA LYS A 95 22.56 13.12 3.39
C LYS A 95 22.78 12.88 4.89
N ALA A 96 21.72 12.68 5.67
CA ALA A 96 21.76 12.50 7.12
C ALA A 96 21.44 11.05 7.57
N GLY A 97 21.43 10.08 6.65
CA GLY A 97 20.99 8.70 6.89
C GLY A 97 19.76 8.35 6.05
N THR A 98 18.83 7.55 6.55
CA THR A 98 17.57 7.25 5.84
C THR A 98 16.44 8.21 6.23
N SER A 99 15.58 8.57 5.29
CA SER A 99 14.42 9.45 5.54
C SER A 99 13.16 8.93 4.84
N ASN A 100 12.01 9.14 5.47
CA ASN A 100 10.67 8.94 4.90
C ASN A 100 10.28 10.07 3.91
N SER A 101 11.23 10.93 3.50
CA SER A 101 11.02 12.11 2.68
C SER A 101 10.73 11.82 1.20
N ALA A 102 10.09 10.69 0.90
CA ALA A 102 9.61 10.42 -0.43
C ALA A 102 8.69 11.55 -0.88
N ASN A 103 8.77 11.93 -2.16
CA ASN A 103 7.89 12.95 -2.69
C ASN A 103 6.46 12.39 -2.70
N TRP A 104 5.60 12.88 -1.80
CA TRP A 104 4.22 12.42 -1.66
C TRP A 104 3.48 12.33 -3.00
N LYS A 105 3.59 13.39 -3.81
CA LYS A 105 2.90 13.50 -5.08
C LYS A 105 3.32 12.41 -6.07
N ASN A 106 4.63 12.23 -6.21
CA ASN A 106 5.21 11.30 -7.17
C ASN A 106 5.26 9.84 -6.67
N THR A 107 5.20 9.63 -5.34
CA THR A 107 5.39 8.31 -4.73
C THR A 107 4.06 7.66 -4.35
N PHE A 108 2.99 8.43 -4.20
CA PHE A 108 1.74 7.88 -3.67
C PHE A 108 0.49 8.55 -4.26
N GLU A 109 0.44 9.89 -4.32
CA GLU A 109 -0.76 10.61 -4.74
C GLU A 109 -1.18 10.30 -6.18
N LYS A 110 -0.19 10.14 -7.08
CA LYS A 110 -0.43 9.76 -8.48
C LYS A 110 -1.15 8.41 -8.58
N ASP A 111 -0.64 7.41 -7.88
CA ASP A 111 -1.12 6.02 -7.96
C ASP A 111 -2.48 5.88 -7.26
N TYR A 112 -2.66 6.58 -6.14
CA TYR A 112 -3.97 6.67 -5.48
C TYR A 112 -5.02 7.41 -6.34
N SER A 113 -4.60 8.48 -7.03
CA SER A 113 -5.48 9.20 -7.97
C SER A 113 -5.85 8.35 -9.18
N TRP A 114 -4.93 7.50 -9.65
CA TRP A 114 -5.20 6.52 -10.70
C TRP A 114 -6.31 5.55 -10.30
N ILE A 115 -6.24 4.93 -9.13
CA ILE A 115 -7.30 4.00 -8.69
C ILE A 115 -8.65 4.73 -8.48
N CYS A 116 -8.63 5.96 -7.96
CA CYS A 116 -9.84 6.78 -7.85
C CYS A 116 -10.49 7.04 -9.22
N ASN A 117 -9.69 7.31 -10.26
CA ASN A 117 -10.19 7.54 -11.61
C ASN A 117 -10.76 6.26 -12.24
N LYS A 118 -10.14 5.11 -12.00
CA LYS A 118 -10.65 3.79 -12.41
C LYS A 118 -12.01 3.48 -11.78
N ILE A 119 -12.18 3.76 -10.48
CA ILE A 119 -13.47 3.57 -9.82
C ILE A 119 -14.51 4.53 -10.39
N LYS A 120 -14.14 5.80 -10.61
CA LYS A 120 -15.01 6.81 -11.25
C LYS A 120 -15.43 6.43 -12.68
N SER A 121 -14.60 5.69 -13.42
CA SER A 121 -14.93 5.18 -14.76
C SER A 121 -15.77 3.88 -14.75
N GLY A 122 -16.12 3.35 -13.56
CA GLY A 122 -16.90 2.12 -13.43
C GLY A 122 -16.06 0.83 -13.47
N GLU A 123 -14.75 0.93 -13.26
CA GLU A 123 -13.81 -0.21 -13.21
C GLU A 123 -13.53 -0.68 -11.78
N LYS A 124 -14.41 -0.37 -10.82
CA LYS A 124 -14.31 -0.85 -9.43
C LYS A 124 -14.18 -2.38 -9.39
N GLY A 125 -13.24 -2.90 -8.61
CA GLY A 125 -12.96 -4.34 -8.52
C GLY A 125 -12.19 -4.95 -9.70
N LYS A 126 -11.87 -4.17 -10.74
CA LYS A 126 -10.99 -4.58 -11.86
C LYS A 126 -9.60 -3.95 -11.79
N SER A 127 -9.39 -3.04 -10.86
CA SER A 127 -8.11 -2.39 -10.63
C SER A 127 -7.81 -2.43 -9.13
N ALA A 128 -6.54 -2.58 -8.79
CA ALA A 128 -6.08 -2.51 -7.41
C ALA A 128 -4.81 -1.66 -7.33
N PHE A 129 -4.75 -0.78 -6.34
CA PHE A 129 -3.49 -0.18 -5.90
C PHE A 129 -3.07 -0.86 -4.60
N ILE A 130 -1.92 -1.54 -4.61
CA ILE A 130 -1.43 -2.32 -3.48
C ILE A 130 -0.18 -1.66 -2.94
N ILE A 131 -0.19 -1.32 -1.66
CA ILE A 131 1.01 -0.89 -0.94
C ILE A 131 1.51 -1.99 -0.01
N GLY A 132 2.81 -2.23 0.02
CA GLY A 132 3.45 -3.19 0.92
C GLY A 132 4.64 -2.57 1.65
N TRP A 133 4.88 -2.99 2.90
CA TRP A 133 6.02 -2.53 3.68
C TRP A 133 6.41 -3.52 4.78
N PHE A 134 7.69 -3.52 5.16
CA PHE A 134 8.13 -4.27 6.33
C PHE A 134 7.66 -3.62 7.62
N ASN A 135 7.25 -4.45 8.57
CA ASN A 135 6.92 -4.05 9.94
C ASN A 135 8.21 -3.87 10.77
N ALA A 136 9.12 -3.02 10.28
CA ALA A 136 10.43 -2.72 10.89
C ALA A 136 10.46 -1.39 11.66
N TYR A 137 9.29 -0.76 11.79
CA TYR A 137 9.12 0.58 12.34
C TYR A 137 7.92 0.60 13.29
N GLU A 138 8.06 1.27 14.42
CA GLU A 138 7.00 1.36 15.43
C GLU A 138 5.78 2.13 14.92
N ARG A 139 5.98 3.07 14.00
CA ARG A 139 4.93 3.99 13.53
C ARG A 139 4.90 4.07 12.01
N PHE A 140 3.69 4.11 11.46
CA PHE A 140 3.50 4.23 10.01
C PHE A 140 4.09 5.54 9.45
N SER A 141 4.07 6.61 10.24
CA SER A 141 4.67 7.89 9.91
C SER A 141 6.19 7.85 9.74
N GLN A 142 6.88 6.81 10.24
CA GLN A 142 8.32 6.64 10.04
C GLN A 142 8.66 6.10 8.64
N ILE A 143 7.65 5.66 7.87
CA ILE A 143 7.81 5.10 6.52
C ILE A 143 7.13 6.00 5.48
N VAL A 144 6.06 6.71 5.87
CA VAL A 144 5.30 7.60 4.99
C VAL A 144 5.30 9.03 5.51
N GLN A 145 5.51 10.01 4.62
CA GLN A 145 5.48 11.42 5.00
C GLN A 145 4.04 11.93 5.22
N LEU A 146 3.55 11.80 6.45
CA LEU A 146 2.18 12.18 6.84
C LEU A 146 2.06 13.61 7.39
N GLY A 147 3.17 14.32 7.58
CA GLY A 147 3.18 15.64 8.23
C GLY A 147 2.96 16.84 7.31
N THR A 148 2.61 17.97 7.93
CA THR A 148 2.60 19.31 7.34
C THR A 148 3.91 20.04 7.69
N GLY A 149 4.66 20.49 6.69
CA GLY A 149 5.86 21.32 6.87
C GLY A 149 7.17 20.56 7.18
N LYS A 150 8.18 21.32 7.62
CA LYS A 150 9.58 20.88 7.82
C LYS A 150 9.99 20.76 9.30
N SER A 151 9.02 20.69 10.22
CA SER A 151 9.30 20.51 11.66
C SER A 151 9.87 19.11 11.94
N SER A 152 10.59 18.96 13.05
CA SER A 152 11.01 17.65 13.57
C SER A 152 9.82 16.82 14.09
N ARG A 153 8.72 17.49 14.47
CA ARG A 153 7.46 16.88 14.90
C ARG A 153 6.29 17.63 14.23
N PRO A 154 6.08 17.44 12.92
CA PRO A 154 5.03 18.13 12.20
C PRO A 154 3.65 17.64 12.65
N LEU A 155 2.65 18.53 12.53
CA LEU A 155 1.25 18.15 12.65
C LEU A 155 0.85 17.26 11.48
N ILE A 156 -0.07 16.33 11.71
CA ILE A 156 -0.60 15.47 10.65
C ILE A 156 -1.25 16.29 9.52
N ASN A 157 -1.07 15.85 8.28
CA ASN A 157 -1.84 16.31 7.14
C ASN A 157 -3.14 15.49 7.08
N LYS A 158 -4.25 16.11 7.47
CA LYS A 158 -5.57 15.45 7.53
C LYS A 158 -5.99 14.83 6.19
N GLU A 159 -5.68 15.47 5.07
CA GLU A 159 -6.03 14.95 3.75
C GLU A 159 -5.26 13.67 3.41
N ARG A 160 -3.97 13.58 3.80
CA ARG A 160 -3.20 12.34 3.65
C ARG A 160 -3.72 11.23 4.54
N MET A 161 -4.11 11.57 5.77
CA MET A 161 -4.60 10.60 6.75
C MET A 161 -5.91 9.94 6.34
N LYS A 162 -6.80 10.65 5.61
CA LYS A 162 -8.04 10.06 5.07
C LYS A 162 -7.78 8.85 4.18
N ILE A 163 -6.62 8.78 3.54
CA ILE A 163 -6.25 7.68 2.63
C ILE A 163 -5.80 6.42 3.39
N PHE A 164 -5.52 6.53 4.69
CA PHE A 164 -5.07 5.42 5.53
C PHE A 164 -6.07 5.18 6.66
N PRO A 165 -7.26 4.60 6.38
CA PRO A 165 -8.32 4.43 7.38
C PRO A 165 -7.98 3.41 8.49
N PHE A 166 -6.85 2.72 8.34
CA PHE A 166 -6.27 1.75 9.26
C PHE A 166 -5.24 2.33 10.23
N VAL A 167 -5.00 3.65 10.23
CA VAL A 167 -4.25 4.33 11.30
C VAL A 167 -5.19 5.18 12.15
N ASN A 168 -4.79 5.46 13.39
CA ASN A 168 -5.57 6.35 14.25
C ASN A 168 -5.52 7.79 13.73
N VAL A 169 -6.69 8.44 13.74
CA VAL A 169 -6.80 9.89 13.57
C VAL A 169 -7.33 10.41 14.89
N GLN A 170 -6.49 11.12 15.64
CA GLN A 170 -6.99 11.95 16.72
C GLN A 170 -7.33 13.33 16.15
N GLU A 171 -8.42 13.93 16.62
CA GLU A 171 -8.80 15.25 16.17
C GLU A 171 -7.90 16.31 16.82
N ASN A 172 -7.48 17.29 16.00
CA ASN A 172 -6.78 18.53 16.37
C ASN A 172 -5.51 18.38 17.23
N GLY A 173 -4.36 18.82 16.68
CA GLY A 173 -3.10 18.88 17.42
C GLY A 173 -2.27 17.60 17.41
N THR A 174 -2.78 16.52 16.80
CA THR A 174 -2.06 15.25 16.65
C THR A 174 -0.81 15.41 15.83
N ARG A 175 0.28 14.88 16.39
CA ARG A 175 1.59 14.88 15.73
C ARG A 175 1.79 13.58 14.97
N VAL A 176 2.65 13.61 13.96
CA VAL A 176 2.96 12.41 13.17
C VAL A 176 3.48 11.25 14.03
N ASP A 177 4.09 11.56 15.17
CA ASP A 177 4.65 10.59 16.09
C ASP A 177 3.59 10.02 17.06
N GLU A 178 2.32 10.40 16.92
CA GLU A 178 1.18 9.81 17.64
C GLU A 178 0.32 8.92 16.71
N VAL A 179 0.85 8.62 15.51
CA VAL A 179 0.18 7.77 14.50
C VAL A 179 0.61 6.31 14.64
N PHE A 180 -0.36 5.45 14.93
CA PHE A 180 -0.24 4.01 15.15
C PHE A 180 -1.23 3.23 14.28
N TYR A 181 -0.90 1.97 14.01
CA TYR A 181 -1.80 1.05 13.31
C TYR A 181 -3.00 0.68 14.19
N MET A 182 -4.18 0.68 13.59
CA MET A 182 -5.41 0.15 14.19
C MET A 182 -5.60 -1.30 13.74
N TYR A 183 -4.85 -2.24 14.33
CA TYR A 183 -4.92 -3.66 13.96
C TYR A 183 -6.31 -4.27 14.16
N ASN A 184 -7.15 -3.70 15.03
CA ASN A 184 -8.56 -4.09 15.15
C ASN A 184 -9.39 -3.80 13.89
N LYS A 185 -8.86 -3.00 12.96
CA LYS A 185 -9.44 -2.74 11.64
C LYS A 185 -8.80 -3.57 10.51
N ALA A 186 -7.86 -4.45 10.82
CA ALA A 186 -7.27 -5.32 9.81
C ALA A 186 -8.31 -6.32 9.27
N TYR A 187 -8.09 -6.80 8.03
CA TYR A 187 -8.89 -7.84 7.36
C TYR A 187 -10.36 -7.49 7.10
N GLN A 188 -10.74 -6.23 7.24
CA GLN A 188 -12.08 -5.74 6.91
C GLN A 188 -12.02 -4.61 5.88
N PRO A 189 -12.99 -4.51 4.95
CA PRO A 189 -13.10 -3.37 4.05
C PRO A 189 -13.42 -2.08 4.80
N LEU A 190 -12.67 -1.03 4.50
CA LEU A 190 -12.81 0.33 5.01
C LEU A 190 -13.08 1.27 3.85
N ASN A 191 -14.20 1.99 3.88
CA ASN A 191 -14.57 2.90 2.80
C ASN A 191 -13.83 4.24 2.92
N ILE A 192 -13.28 4.71 1.81
CA ILE A 192 -12.69 6.05 1.67
C ILE A 192 -13.49 6.81 0.60
N ASN A 193 -14.03 7.97 0.98
CA ASN A 193 -14.77 8.81 0.04
C ASN A 193 -13.82 9.40 -1.00
N ILE A 194 -14.23 9.39 -2.26
CA ILE A 194 -13.48 10.05 -3.33
C ILE A 194 -13.98 11.48 -3.47
N ASP A 195 -13.07 12.45 -3.31
CA ASP A 195 -13.42 13.86 -3.45
C ASP A 195 -14.09 14.16 -4.79
N GLY A 196 -15.18 14.93 -4.72
CA GLY A 196 -16.01 15.31 -5.87
C GLY A 196 -16.90 14.19 -6.41
N CYS A 197 -17.12 13.11 -5.65
CA CYS A 197 -18.06 12.04 -6.04
C CYS A 197 -18.84 11.51 -4.84
N ASP A 198 -20.14 11.83 -4.77
CA ASP A 198 -21.00 11.46 -3.64
C ASP A 198 -21.38 9.96 -3.62
N SER A 199 -21.21 9.26 -4.75
CA SER A 199 -21.64 7.86 -4.91
C SER A 199 -20.49 6.85 -5.05
N SER A 200 -19.23 7.31 -5.17
CA SER A 200 -18.07 6.43 -5.36
C SER A 200 -17.11 6.48 -4.19
N CYS A 201 -16.82 5.30 -3.64
CA CYS A 201 -15.82 5.10 -2.59
C CYS A 201 -14.73 4.13 -3.07
N VAL A 202 -13.50 4.36 -2.62
CA VAL A 202 -12.41 3.39 -2.68
C VAL A 202 -12.58 2.45 -1.48
N ASP A 203 -12.58 1.14 -1.73
CA ASP A 203 -12.48 0.17 -0.63
C ASP A 203 -11.01 -0.02 -0.27
N CYS A 204 -10.69 0.09 1.02
CA CYS A 204 -9.36 -0.12 1.56
C CYS A 204 -9.33 -1.30 2.53
N VAL A 205 -8.40 -2.22 2.36
CA VAL A 205 -8.22 -3.36 3.28
C VAL A 205 -6.78 -3.38 3.76
N PHE A 206 -6.59 -3.30 5.08
CA PHE A 206 -5.30 -3.47 5.73
C PHE A 206 -5.08 -4.93 6.10
N LEU A 207 -3.94 -5.50 5.72
CA LEU A 207 -3.54 -6.87 6.03
C LEU A 207 -2.27 -6.84 6.88
N GLY A 208 -2.39 -7.31 8.12
CA GLY A 208 -1.25 -7.40 9.03
C GLY A 208 -1.68 -7.52 10.50
N LYS A 209 -0.76 -8.04 11.31
CA LYS A 209 -0.82 -8.14 12.77
C LYS A 209 0.46 -7.57 13.40
N PRO A 210 0.44 -7.21 14.69
CA PRO A 210 1.62 -6.70 15.37
C PRO A 210 2.89 -7.54 15.19
N GLU A 211 2.74 -8.87 15.16
CA GLU A 211 3.81 -9.85 15.04
C GLU A 211 4.26 -10.14 13.59
N ASP A 212 3.50 -9.70 12.59
CA ASP A 212 3.85 -9.94 11.19
C ASP A 212 5.09 -9.14 10.81
N LYS A 213 5.94 -9.72 9.94
CA LYS A 213 7.16 -9.08 9.42
C LYS A 213 6.88 -8.13 8.26
N PHE A 214 5.70 -8.25 7.64
CA PHE A 214 5.30 -7.48 6.47
C PHE A 214 3.81 -7.17 6.52
N HIS A 215 3.44 -6.00 6.01
CA HIS A 215 2.07 -5.53 5.94
C HIS A 215 1.69 -5.14 4.53
N PHE A 216 0.38 -5.18 4.26
CA PHE A 216 -0.20 -4.64 3.03
C PHE A 216 -1.37 -3.71 3.32
N ALA A 217 -1.62 -2.77 2.40
CA ALA A 217 -2.93 -2.19 2.22
C ALA A 217 -3.33 -2.25 0.74
N ILE A 218 -4.60 -2.56 0.50
CA ILE A 218 -5.17 -2.75 -0.84
C ILE A 218 -6.25 -1.69 -1.04
N TYR A 219 -6.24 -1.01 -2.18
CA TYR A 219 -7.26 -0.05 -2.60
C TYR A 219 -7.92 -0.52 -3.90
N TYR A 220 -9.25 -0.63 -3.97
CA TYR A 220 -9.97 -1.19 -5.12
C TYR A 220 -11.42 -0.70 -5.30
#